data_AF-A0A075QNE1-F1
#
_entry.id   AF-A0A075QNE1-F1
#
_cell.length_a   1.000
_cell.length_b   1.000
_cell.length_c   1.000
_cell.angle_alpha   90.00
_cell.angle_beta   90.00
_cell.angle_gamma   90.00
#
_symmetry.space_group_name_H-M   'P 1'
#
loop_
_entity.id
_entity.type
_entity.pdbx_description
1 polymer ?
#
loop_
_entity_poly.entity_id
_entity_poly.type
_entity_poly.pdbx_seq_one_letter_code
_entity_poly.pdbx_strand_id
1 'polypeptide(L)'
;MDIKRSTKSTANMLINFLTFEAVKTIAEQLEETDKLKALWFNQFSTRERLQNGELYIKDLFEVHQEMAFRVMTVREHLANEILDFLPEMTRTGIQQSNMQLRRRHFERIMSVQASEGYAECENLDAEIKVQEPIPESSLSSPLEAVADSDVDGDHASTEANQ
;
A
#
# COMPACT_ATOMS: atom_id res chain seq x y z
N MET A 1 12.79 -0.78 -22.73
CA MET A 1 11.34 -0.50 -22.62
C MET A 1 10.99 0.57 -23.63
N ASP A 2 9.95 0.38 -24.44
CA ASP A 2 9.52 1.40 -25.41
C ASP A 2 8.66 2.46 -24.70
N ILE A 3 9.35 3.44 -24.11
CA ILE A 3 8.73 4.53 -23.32
C ILE A 3 7.68 5.26 -24.17
N LYS A 4 8.00 5.52 -25.44
CA LYS A 4 7.11 6.22 -26.38
C LYS A 4 5.81 5.45 -26.61
N ARG A 5 5.89 4.14 -26.84
CA ARG A 5 4.70 3.28 -26.98
C ARG A 5 3.87 3.27 -25.70
N SER A 6 4.52 3.16 -24.54
CA SER A 6 3.82 3.18 -23.25
C SER A 6 3.08 4.50 -23.03
N THR A 7 3.75 5.64 -23.26
CA THR A 7 3.15 6.98 -23.13
C THR A 7 1.94 7.13 -24.04
N LYS A 8 2.02 6.70 -25.31
CA LYS A 8 0.88 6.76 -26.23
C LYS A 8 -0.29 5.89 -25.75
N SER A 9 0.00 4.68 -25.27
CA SER A 9 -1.03 3.79 -24.72
C SER A 9 -1.71 4.38 -23.48
N THR A 10 -0.93 4.98 -22.58
CA THR A 10 -1.45 5.66 -21.38
C THR A 10 -2.30 6.87 -21.75
N ALA A 11 -1.86 7.69 -22.72
CA ALA A 11 -2.63 8.82 -23.20
C ALA A 11 -3.99 8.38 -23.78
N ASN A 12 -4.01 7.32 -24.61
CA ASN A 12 -5.26 6.76 -25.14
C ASN A 12 -6.18 6.23 -24.03
N MET A 13 -5.61 5.57 -23.01
CA MET A 13 -6.37 5.11 -21.86
C MET A 13 -7.00 6.28 -21.10
N LEU A 14 -6.26 7.37 -20.89
CA LEU A 14 -6.77 8.59 -20.26
C LEU A 14 -7.88 9.25 -21.09
N ILE A 15 -7.74 9.33 -22.41
CA ILE A 15 -8.78 9.90 -23.30
C ILE A 15 -10.09 9.10 -23.19
N ASN A 16 -10.00 7.77 -23.22
CA ASN A 16 -11.17 6.90 -23.07
C ASN A 16 -11.79 7.04 -21.67
N PHE A 17 -10.96 7.07 -20.63
CA PHE A 17 -11.41 7.23 -19.26
C PHE A 17 -12.09 8.58 -19.03
N LEU A 18 -11.53 9.69 -19.52
CA LEU A 18 -12.14 11.02 -19.43
C LEU A 18 -13.44 11.11 -20.23
N THR A 19 -13.55 10.37 -21.35
CA THR A 19 -14.82 10.28 -22.09
C THR A 19 -15.89 9.56 -21.25
N PHE A 20 -15.51 8.49 -20.55
CA PHE A 20 -16.41 7.80 -19.60
C PHE A 20 -16.84 8.73 -18.45
N GLU A 21 -15.90 9.44 -17.83
CA GLU A 21 -16.20 10.40 -16.75
C GLU A 21 -17.13 11.52 -17.24
N ALA A 22 -16.90 12.07 -18.43
CA ALA A 22 -17.77 13.08 -19.02
C ALA A 22 -19.21 12.58 -19.22
N VAL A 23 -19.37 11.34 -19.70
CA VAL A 23 -20.68 10.70 -19.85
C VAL A 23 -21.37 10.56 -18.49
N LYS A 24 -20.65 10.13 -17.46
CA LYS A 24 -21.20 10.02 -16.10
C LYS A 24 -21.65 11.38 -15.55
N THR A 25 -20.83 12.42 -15.67
CA THR A 25 -21.19 13.78 -15.25
C THR A 25 -22.42 14.31 -15.98
N ILE A 26 -22.53 14.07 -17.28
CA ILE A 26 -23.70 14.48 -18.07
C ILE A 26 -24.94 13.71 -17.64
N ALA A 27 -24.83 12.41 -17.38
CA ALA A 27 -25.93 11.60 -16.90
C ALA A 27 -26.47 12.10 -15.54
N GLU A 28 -25.58 12.45 -14.60
CA GLU A 28 -25.94 13.03 -13.30
C GLU A 28 -26.66 14.38 -13.48
N GLN A 29 -26.13 15.27 -14.33
CA GLN A 29 -26.78 16.54 -14.64
C GLN A 29 -28.16 16.36 -15.32
N LEU A 30 -28.30 15.34 -16.18
CA LEU A 30 -29.57 15.02 -16.81
C LEU A 30 -30.56 14.41 -15.82
N GLU A 31 -30.12 13.68 -14.80
CA GLU A 31 -31.01 13.14 -13.78
C GLU A 31 -31.76 14.25 -13.00
N GLU A 32 -31.07 15.38 -12.79
CA GLU A 32 -31.64 16.56 -12.14
C GLU A 32 -32.54 17.39 -13.08
N THR A 33 -32.19 17.47 -14.37
CA THR A 33 -32.85 18.38 -15.33
C THR A 33 -33.92 17.71 -16.21
N ASP A 34 -33.69 16.47 -16.64
CA ASP A 34 -34.55 15.70 -17.53
C ASP A 34 -34.34 14.18 -17.35
N LYS A 35 -35.14 13.59 -16.45
CA LYS A 35 -35.05 12.17 -16.07
C LYS A 35 -35.23 11.19 -17.23
N LEU A 36 -36.07 11.53 -18.22
CA LEU A 36 -36.31 10.63 -19.36
C LEU A 36 -35.10 10.57 -20.28
N LYS A 37 -34.48 11.73 -20.54
CA LYS A 37 -33.21 11.78 -21.29
C LYS A 37 -32.09 11.09 -20.51
N ALA A 38 -32.03 11.26 -19.19
CA ALA A 38 -31.03 10.58 -18.36
C ALA A 38 -31.15 9.06 -18.47
N LEU A 39 -32.37 8.52 -18.38
CA LEU A 39 -32.63 7.09 -18.50
C LEU A 39 -32.23 6.56 -19.87
N TRP A 40 -32.62 7.26 -20.95
CA TRP A 40 -32.22 6.90 -22.31
C TRP A 40 -30.69 6.94 -22.47
N PHE A 41 -30.05 8.00 -21.98
CA PHE A 41 -28.61 8.19 -22.11
C PHE A 41 -27.81 7.13 -21.34
N ASN A 42 -28.29 6.72 -20.16
CA ASN A 42 -27.72 5.61 -19.40
C ASN A 42 -27.90 4.26 -20.11
N GLN A 43 -29.06 4.04 -20.75
CA GLN A 43 -29.30 2.82 -21.54
C GLN A 43 -28.44 2.76 -22.79
N PHE A 44 -28.21 3.89 -23.46
CA PHE A 44 -27.32 3.98 -24.61
C PHE A 44 -25.85 3.75 -24.19
N SER A 45 -25.45 4.30 -23.04
CA SER A 45 -24.06 4.34 -22.57
C SER A 45 -23.67 3.12 -21.74
N THR A 46 -23.80 1.93 -22.32
CA THR A 46 -23.36 0.68 -21.65
C THR A 46 -21.83 0.60 -21.53
N ARG A 47 -21.35 -0.13 -20.51
CA ARG A 47 -19.90 -0.30 -20.24
C ARG A 47 -19.10 -0.82 -21.43
N GLU A 48 -19.72 -1.63 -22.29
CA GLU A 48 -19.06 -2.20 -23.47
C GLU A 48 -18.81 -1.15 -24.55
N ARG A 49 -19.73 -0.21 -24.75
CA ARG A 49 -19.58 0.86 -25.75
C ARG A 49 -18.56 1.91 -25.34
N LEU A 50 -18.38 2.13 -24.04
CA LEU A 50 -17.48 3.16 -23.50
C LEU A 50 -16.00 2.72 -23.47
N GLN A 51 -15.67 1.49 -23.90
CA GLN A 51 -14.28 1.04 -24.01
C GLN A 51 -13.48 1.86 -25.03
N ASN A 52 -14.14 2.30 -26.10
CA ASN A 52 -13.55 3.17 -27.10
C ASN A 52 -14.36 4.47 -27.19
N GLY A 53 -13.84 5.52 -26.56
CA GLY A 53 -14.53 6.81 -26.45
C GLY A 53 -14.79 7.48 -27.80
N GLU A 54 -13.90 7.29 -28.79
CA GLU A 54 -14.10 7.86 -30.12
C GLU A 54 -15.22 7.17 -30.90
N LEU A 55 -15.28 5.83 -30.85
CA LEU A 55 -16.37 5.08 -31.47
C LEU A 55 -17.70 5.38 -30.80
N TYR A 56 -17.72 5.45 -29.46
CA TYR A 56 -18.90 5.85 -28.71
C TYR A 56 -19.45 7.21 -29.16
N ILE A 57 -18.60 8.21 -29.33
CA ILE A 57 -19.03 9.55 -29.76
C ILE A 57 -19.56 9.51 -31.20
N LYS A 58 -18.92 8.76 -32.11
CA LYS A 58 -19.41 8.59 -33.49
C LYS A 58 -20.80 7.96 -33.50
N ASP A 59 -21.01 6.89 -32.73
CA ASP A 59 -22.32 6.25 -32.61
C ASP A 59 -23.36 7.20 -31.99
N LEU A 60 -22.95 8.01 -31.02
CA LEU A 60 -23.83 9.00 -30.39
C LEU A 60 -24.23 10.12 -31.35
N PHE A 61 -23.34 10.51 -32.28
CA PHE A 61 -23.67 11.48 -33.34
C PHE A 61 -24.79 11.02 -34.26
N GLU A 62 -24.85 9.72 -34.58
CA GLU A 62 -25.88 9.16 -35.46
C GLU A 62 -27.28 9.20 -34.83
N VAL A 63 -27.37 9.17 -33.49
CA VAL A 63 -28.66 9.11 -32.78
C VAL A 63 -29.03 10.47 -32.17
N HIS A 64 -28.10 11.12 -31.46
CA HIS A 64 -28.32 12.40 -30.75
C HIS A 64 -27.07 13.30 -30.80
N GLN A 65 -26.98 14.11 -31.87
CA GLN A 65 -25.85 15.02 -32.12
C GLN A 65 -25.59 16.01 -30.97
N GLU A 66 -26.63 16.58 -30.38
CA GLU A 66 -26.50 17.51 -29.25
C GLU A 66 -25.77 16.88 -28.06
N MET A 67 -26.11 15.62 -27.73
CA MET A 67 -25.45 14.89 -26.64
C MET A 67 -23.99 14.59 -26.97
N ALA A 68 -23.68 14.26 -28.22
CA ALA A 68 -22.30 14.06 -28.66
C ALA A 68 -21.45 15.33 -28.47
N PHE A 69 -21.96 16.50 -28.89
CA PHE A 69 -21.28 17.79 -28.66
C PHE A 69 -21.10 18.11 -27.18
N ARG A 70 -22.10 17.82 -26.35
CA ARG A 70 -22.01 18.01 -24.90
C ARG A 70 -20.92 17.13 -24.29
N VAL A 71 -20.85 15.85 -24.67
CA VAL A 71 -19.78 14.93 -24.24
C VAL A 71 -18.41 15.45 -24.66
N MET A 72 -18.26 15.94 -25.89
CA MET A 72 -17.00 16.50 -26.38
C MET A 72 -16.54 17.72 -25.58
N THR A 73 -17.46 18.61 -25.23
CA THR A 73 -17.16 19.82 -24.46
C THR A 73 -16.78 19.48 -23.02
N VAL A 74 -17.56 18.59 -22.37
CA VAL A 74 -17.31 18.21 -20.98
C VAL A 74 -16.00 17.45 -20.85
N ARG A 75 -15.69 16.50 -21.75
CA ARG A 75 -14.42 15.76 -21.67
C ARG A 75 -13.19 16.65 -21.90
N GLU A 76 -13.31 17.68 -22.74
CA GLU A 76 -12.25 18.66 -22.96
C GLU A 76 -12.05 19.52 -21.71
N HIS A 77 -13.15 20.00 -21.11
CA HIS A 77 -13.09 20.72 -19.84
C HIS A 77 -12.44 19.88 -18.73
N LEU A 78 -12.86 18.62 -18.55
CA LEU A 78 -12.26 17.71 -17.57
C LEU A 78 -10.76 17.50 -17.82
N ALA A 79 -10.33 17.40 -19.08
CA ALA A 79 -8.92 17.27 -19.41
C ALA A 79 -8.12 18.51 -18.96
N ASN A 80 -8.64 19.72 -19.23
CA ASN A 80 -7.97 20.96 -18.85
C ASN A 80 -7.87 21.14 -17.33
N GLU A 81 -8.90 20.73 -16.58
CA GLU A 81 -8.91 20.92 -15.11
C GLU A 81 -8.09 19.86 -14.36
N ILE A 82 -7.96 18.64 -14.90
CA ILE A 82 -7.43 17.50 -14.13
C ILE A 82 -6.00 17.12 -14.55
N LEU A 83 -5.64 17.28 -15.83
CA LEU A 83 -4.38 16.74 -16.36
C LEU A 83 -3.13 17.39 -15.76
N ASP A 84 -3.21 18.64 -15.30
CA ASP A 84 -2.08 19.34 -14.68
C ASP A 84 -1.67 18.74 -13.33
N PHE A 85 -2.62 18.12 -12.62
CA PHE A 85 -2.38 17.55 -11.29
C PHE A 85 -2.01 16.06 -11.33
N LEU A 86 -2.40 15.35 -12.38
CA LEU A 86 -2.18 13.91 -12.50
C LEU A 86 -0.71 13.46 -12.40
N PRO A 87 0.29 14.13 -13.00
CA PRO A 87 1.66 13.66 -12.96
C PRO A 87 2.20 13.53 -11.54
N GLU A 88 1.95 14.55 -10.71
CA GLU A 88 2.45 14.58 -9.34
C GLU A 88 1.65 13.64 -8.43
N MET A 89 0.31 13.63 -8.56
CA MET A 89 -0.54 12.68 -7.83
C MET A 89 -0.20 11.21 -8.14
N THR A 90 0.07 10.90 -9.42
CA THR A 90 0.40 9.54 -9.84
C THR A 90 1.77 9.12 -9.30
N ARG A 91 2.78 10.00 -9.38
CA ARG A 91 4.13 9.72 -8.89
C ARG A 91 4.13 9.48 -7.38
N THR A 92 3.55 10.40 -6.61
CA THR A 92 3.48 10.32 -5.15
C THR A 92 2.61 9.14 -4.70
N GLY A 93 1.48 8.89 -5.37
CA GLY A 93 0.61 7.75 -5.09
C GLY A 93 1.31 6.39 -5.29
N ILE A 94 2.08 6.23 -6.37
CA ILE A 94 2.88 5.00 -6.60
C ILE A 94 3.95 4.85 -5.50
N GLN A 95 4.64 5.93 -5.13
CA GLN A 95 5.65 5.88 -4.07
C GLN A 95 5.06 5.46 -2.73
N GLN A 96 3.93 6.06 -2.34
CA GLN A 96 3.22 5.76 -1.10
C GLN A 96 2.70 4.31 -1.10
N SER A 97 2.07 3.87 -2.19
CA SER A 97 1.57 2.50 -2.35
C SER A 97 2.70 1.48 -2.23
N ASN A 98 3.83 1.73 -2.91
CA ASN A 98 5.00 0.86 -2.84
C ASN A 98 5.58 0.79 -1.42
N MET A 99 5.65 1.92 -0.70
CA MET A 99 6.10 1.95 0.69
C MET A 99 5.20 1.10 1.59
N GLN A 100 3.89 1.23 1.46
CA GLN A 100 2.92 0.44 2.23
C GLN A 100 2.96 -1.05 1.90
N LEU A 101 3.12 -1.40 0.63
CA LEU A 101 3.25 -2.80 0.20
C LEU A 101 4.52 -3.44 0.77
N ARG A 102 5.65 -2.73 0.72
CA ARG A 102 6.91 -3.18 1.31
C ARG A 102 6.79 -3.35 2.83
N ARG A 103 6.22 -2.37 3.53
CA ARG A 103 5.97 -2.45 4.97
C ARG A 103 5.15 -3.69 5.33
N ARG A 104 4.01 -3.90 4.67
CA ARG A 104 3.14 -5.08 4.90
C ARG A 104 3.87 -6.39 4.61
N HIS A 105 4.73 -6.41 3.60
CA HIS A 105 5.53 -7.60 3.30
C HIS A 105 6.55 -7.90 4.40
N PHE A 106 7.25 -6.90 4.91
CA PHE A 106 8.17 -7.06 6.04
C PHE A 106 7.46 -7.49 7.32
N GLU A 107 6.31 -6.88 7.65
CA GLU A 107 5.50 -7.28 8.80
C GLU A 107 5.11 -8.77 8.71
N ARG A 108 4.75 -9.25 7.51
CA ARG A 108 4.45 -10.67 7.28
C ARG A 108 5.68 -11.55 7.48
N ILE A 109 6.83 -11.20 6.90
CA ILE A 109 8.07 -11.99 7.07
C ILE A 109 8.45 -12.04 8.55
N MET A 110 8.43 -10.90 9.25
CA MET A 110 8.76 -10.84 10.68
C MET A 110 7.78 -11.66 11.52
N SER A 111 6.48 -11.65 11.22
CA SER A 111 5.50 -12.46 11.95
C SER A 111 5.76 -13.97 11.79
N VAL A 112 6.21 -14.41 10.62
CA VAL A 112 6.56 -15.81 10.35
C VAL A 112 7.85 -16.18 11.08
N GLN A 113 8.89 -15.34 10.99
CA GLN A 113 10.16 -15.56 11.68
C GLN A 113 10.02 -15.53 13.21
N ALA A 114 9.18 -14.65 13.75
CA ALA A 114 8.86 -14.64 15.17
C ALA A 114 8.18 -15.95 15.58
N SER A 115 7.19 -16.43 14.80
CA SER A 115 6.54 -17.72 15.06
C SER A 115 7.52 -18.90 15.01
N GLU A 116 8.49 -18.89 14.09
CA GLU A 116 9.54 -19.91 14.00
C GLU A 116 10.52 -19.82 15.18
N GLY A 117 10.94 -18.61 15.57
CA GLY A 117 11.80 -18.39 16.74
C GLY A 117 11.14 -18.75 18.08
N TYR A 118 9.83 -18.49 18.24
CA TYR A 118 9.08 -18.95 19.41
C TYR A 118 8.97 -20.48 19.48
N ALA A 119 8.80 -21.16 18.33
CA ALA A 119 8.82 -22.62 18.28
C ALA A 119 10.20 -23.18 18.64
N GLU A 120 11.29 -22.52 18.24
CA GLU A 120 12.66 -22.93 18.60
C GLU A 120 12.95 -22.71 20.10
N CYS A 121 12.45 -21.64 20.73
CA CYS A 121 12.55 -21.44 22.18
C CYS A 121 11.75 -22.48 22.99
N GLU A 122 10.56 -22.88 22.55
CA GLU A 122 9.75 -23.91 23.23
C GLU A 122 10.44 -25.28 23.23
N ASN A 123 11.25 -25.57 22.19
CA ASN A 123 12.05 -26.80 22.12
C ASN A 123 13.27 -26.76 23.07
N LEU A 124 13.88 -25.60 23.30
CA LEU A 124 15.00 -25.45 24.24
C LEU A 124 14.57 -25.55 25.72
N ASP A 125 13.35 -25.10 26.05
CA ASP A 125 12.78 -25.24 27.40
C ASP A 125 12.46 -26.70 27.78
N ALA A 126 12.24 -27.57 26.78
CA ALA A 126 12.01 -29.00 26.99
C ALA A 126 13.31 -29.77 27.36
N GLU A 127 14.47 -29.29 26.90
CA GLU A 127 15.77 -29.93 27.13
C GLU A 127 16.36 -29.59 28.52
N ILE A 128 15.97 -28.47 29.13
CA ILE A 128 16.48 -28.05 30.45
C ILE A 128 15.80 -28.81 31.61
N LYS A 129 14.68 -29.51 31.37
CA LYS A 129 13.91 -30.18 32.44
C LYS A 129 14.34 -31.63 32.75
N VAL A 130 15.45 -32.10 32.19
CA VAL A 130 16.00 -33.44 32.49
C VAL A 130 17.40 -33.33 33.09
N GLN A 131 17.48 -32.85 34.32
CA GLN A 131 18.60 -33.18 35.21
C GLN A 131 18.03 -33.49 36.59
N GLU A 132 17.69 -34.76 36.82
CA GLU A 132 17.43 -35.29 38.16
C GLU A 132 18.69 -35.19 39.04
N PRO A 133 18.54 -35.03 40.36
CA PRO A 133 19.64 -34.72 41.28
C PRO A 133 20.60 -35.90 41.42
N ILE A 134 21.90 -35.60 41.38
CA ILE A 134 22.97 -36.57 41.60
C ILE A 134 22.87 -37.09 43.05
N PRO A 135 22.83 -38.42 43.29
CA PRO A 135 22.66 -38.96 44.64
C PRO A 135 23.94 -38.83 45.46
N GLU A 136 23.77 -38.44 46.73
CA GLU A 136 24.81 -38.41 47.76
C GLU A 136 25.42 -39.80 47.98
N SER A 137 26.76 -39.92 47.85
CA SER A 137 27.60 -40.77 48.71
C SER A 137 29.06 -40.75 48.25
N SER A 138 29.88 -39.94 48.92
CA SER A 138 31.27 -40.26 49.29
C SER A 138 31.79 -39.15 50.19
N LEU A 139 31.76 -39.38 51.50
CA LEU A 139 32.41 -38.55 52.52
C LEU A 139 33.94 -38.69 52.41
N SER A 140 34.64 -37.57 52.23
CA SER A 140 35.88 -37.30 52.97
C SER A 140 36.24 -35.81 52.85
N SER A 141 35.93 -35.04 53.91
CA SER A 141 36.57 -33.74 54.18
C SER A 141 38.06 -33.93 54.50
N PRO A 142 38.89 -32.87 54.49
CA PRO A 142 38.90 -31.97 55.65
C PRO A 142 38.83 -30.47 55.32
N LEU A 143 38.20 -29.76 56.25
CA LEU A 143 38.29 -28.32 56.50
C LEU A 143 39.72 -27.78 56.36
N GLU A 144 39.85 -26.61 55.75
CA GLU A 144 40.57 -25.50 56.40
C GLU A 144 39.76 -24.20 56.24
N ALA A 145 39.66 -23.49 57.36
CA ALA A 145 38.86 -22.31 57.59
C ALA A 145 39.78 -21.09 57.71
N VAL A 146 39.47 -19.99 57.01
CA VAL A 146 39.83 -18.61 57.38
C VAL A 146 38.77 -17.72 56.70
N ALA A 147 37.74 -17.25 57.42
CA ALA A 147 37.66 -15.95 58.10
C ALA A 147 37.93 -14.77 57.12
N ASP A 148 36.90 -14.09 56.60
CA ASP A 148 36.12 -13.01 57.25
C ASP A 148 36.83 -11.64 57.20
N SER A 149 36.01 -10.58 57.17
CA SER A 149 36.29 -9.12 57.10
C SER A 149 36.59 -8.56 55.70
N ASP A 150 35.68 -7.80 55.08
CA ASP A 150 35.14 -6.46 55.42
C ASP A 150 36.03 -5.29 54.97
N VAL A 151 35.32 -4.22 54.59
CA VAL A 151 35.72 -2.81 54.56
C VAL A 151 36.15 -2.22 53.20
N ASP A 152 35.11 -1.81 52.48
CA ASP A 152 34.89 -0.49 51.87
C ASP A 152 36.00 0.58 52.05
N GLY A 153 36.36 1.25 50.95
CA GLY A 153 37.41 2.26 50.94
C GLY A 153 37.38 3.12 49.68
N ASP A 154 36.36 3.96 49.61
CA ASP A 154 36.18 5.06 48.68
C ASP A 154 37.37 6.03 48.70
N HIS A 155 37.87 6.48 47.53
CA HIS A 155 38.36 7.86 47.35
C HIS A 155 38.59 8.24 45.87
N ALA A 156 38.06 9.42 45.58
CA ALA A 156 37.86 10.06 44.29
C ALA A 156 39.10 10.68 43.62
N SER A 157 38.94 10.91 42.29
CA SER A 157 39.52 11.98 41.44
C SER A 157 41.06 12.01 41.31
N THR A 158 41.69 12.29 40.16
CA THR A 158 41.55 13.47 39.30
C THR A 158 42.54 13.35 38.11
N GLU A 159 42.34 14.17 37.06
CA GLU A 159 43.31 14.63 36.03
C GLU A 159 43.57 13.67 34.84
N ALA A 160 43.26 13.99 33.57
CA ALA A 160 43.42 15.19 32.75
C ALA A 160 44.89 15.54 32.43
N ASN A 161 45.38 15.03 31.29
CA ASN A 161 46.42 15.54 30.37
C ASN A 161 46.90 14.32 29.55
N GLN A 162 47.09 14.35 28.24
CA GLN A 162 47.31 15.42 27.27
C GLN A 162 46.99 14.86 25.87
#